data_AF-A0AAW5HBU4-F1
#
_entry.id   AF-A0AAW5HBU4-F1
#
_cell.length_a   1.000
_cell.length_b   1.000
_cell.length_c   1.000
_cell.angle_alpha   90.00
_cell.angle_beta   90.00
_cell.angle_gamma   90.00
#
_symmetry.space_group_name_H-M   'P 1'
#
loop_
_entity.id
_entity.type
_entity.pdbx_description
1 polymer ?
#
loop_
_entity_poly.entity_id
_entity_poly.type
_entity_poly.pdbx_seq_one_letter_code
_entity_poly.pdbx_strand_id
1 'polypeptide(L)'
;RPPRELSRQALAEVVEPRYDELFTLIQAELRRSGYEDLVPAGIVLTGGTAKMEGAVELAEEIFHMPVRLGVPHSVRGLSDVVRNPIYSTGVGLLTYGLLKQSEDLALTGNSNSSSNSYGDEPKAPVLERFKKWVQGNF
;
A
#
# COMPACT_ATOMS: atom_id res chain seq x y z
N ARG A 1 21.07 8.81 -28.77
CA ARG A 1 20.20 9.93 -29.21
C ARG A 1 20.45 11.09 -28.26
N PRO A 2 20.72 12.32 -28.72
CA PRO A 2 20.93 13.45 -27.82
C PRO A 2 19.64 13.75 -27.02
N PRO A 3 19.74 14.24 -25.77
CA PRO A 3 18.58 14.64 -24.97
C PRO A 3 17.83 15.79 -25.66
N ARG A 4 16.51 15.73 -25.64
CA ARG A 4 15.62 16.78 -26.14
C ARG A 4 14.98 17.49 -24.96
N GLU A 5 15.07 18.82 -24.94
CA GLU A 5 14.31 19.63 -24.00
C GLU A 5 12.86 19.74 -24.48
N LEU A 6 11.93 19.65 -23.54
CA LEU A 6 10.49 19.81 -23.75
C LEU A 6 9.97 20.76 -22.69
N SER A 7 9.05 21.64 -23.08
CA SER A 7 8.36 22.50 -22.12
C SER A 7 7.42 21.65 -21.24
N ARG A 8 7.15 22.12 -20.02
CA ARG A 8 6.16 21.48 -19.14
C ARG A 8 4.78 21.38 -19.79
N GLN A 9 4.38 22.42 -20.53
CA GLN A 9 3.12 22.45 -21.26
C GLN A 9 3.04 21.36 -22.33
N ALA A 10 4.08 21.21 -23.14
CA ALA A 10 4.10 20.16 -24.18
C ALA A 10 4.08 18.75 -23.57
N LEU A 11 4.64 18.56 -22.37
CA LEU A 11 4.51 17.29 -21.64
C LEU A 11 3.09 17.10 -21.11
N ALA A 12 2.47 18.14 -20.55
CA ALA A 12 1.09 18.08 -20.05
C ALA A 12 0.09 17.72 -21.17
N GLU A 13 0.22 18.32 -22.35
CA GLU A 13 -0.61 18.01 -23.54
C GLU A 13 -0.58 16.53 -23.95
N VAL A 14 0.47 15.79 -23.56
CA VAL A 14 0.59 14.35 -23.82
C VAL A 14 0.16 13.51 -22.62
N VAL A 15 0.44 13.97 -21.40
CA VAL A 15 0.21 13.20 -20.16
C VAL A 15 -1.24 13.31 -19.69
N GLU A 16 -1.86 14.49 -19.80
CA GLU A 16 -3.22 14.75 -19.34
C GLU A 16 -4.25 13.83 -20.03
N PRO A 17 -4.27 13.67 -21.37
CA PRO A 17 -5.20 12.74 -22.03
C PRO A 17 -5.04 11.29 -21.54
N ARG A 18 -3.83 10.91 -21.10
CA ARG A 18 -3.59 9.57 -20.57
C ARG A 18 -4.18 9.36 -19.19
N TYR A 19 -4.15 10.38 -18.33
CA TYR A 19 -4.80 10.33 -17.03
C TYR A 19 -6.33 10.35 -17.18
N ASP A 20 -6.84 11.20 -18.07
CA ASP A 20 -8.28 11.26 -18.38
C ASP A 20 -8.82 9.88 -18.81
N GLU A 21 -8.13 9.23 -19.75
CA GLU A 21 -8.51 7.89 -20.20
C GLU A 21 -8.44 6.86 -19.06
N LEU A 22 -7.38 6.90 -18.23
CA LEU A 22 -7.24 5.97 -17.10
C LEU A 22 -8.37 6.16 -16.07
N PHE A 23 -8.68 7.40 -15.71
CA PHE A 23 -9.75 7.69 -14.75
C PHE A 23 -11.12 7.35 -15.31
N THR A 24 -11.36 7.58 -16.60
CA THR A 24 -12.60 7.16 -17.28
C THR A 24 -12.75 5.64 -17.25
N LEU A 25 -11.67 4.89 -17.51
CA LEU A 25 -11.69 3.43 -17.41
C LEU A 25 -11.96 2.95 -15.98
N ILE A 26 -11.38 3.61 -14.99
CA ILE A 26 -11.63 3.30 -13.56
C ILE A 26 -13.08 3.60 -13.19
N GLN A 27 -13.66 4.72 -13.66
CA GLN A 27 -15.06 5.08 -13.38
C GLN A 27 -16.02 4.05 -13.99
N ALA A 28 -15.77 3.62 -15.23
CA ALA A 28 -16.54 2.57 -15.88
C ALA A 28 -16.50 1.26 -15.08
N GLU A 29 -15.34 0.90 -14.54
CA GLU A 29 -15.18 -0.29 -13.69
C GLU A 29 -15.88 -0.14 -12.33
N LEU A 30 -15.85 1.05 -11.73
CA LEU A 30 -16.53 1.33 -10.47
C LEU A 30 -18.06 1.20 -10.62
N ARG A 31 -18.60 1.68 -11.75
CA ARG A 31 -19.99 1.48 -12.17
C ARG A 31 -20.32 0.01 -12.38
N ARG A 32 -19.50 -0.67 -13.18
CA ARG A 32 -19.70 -2.08 -13.54
C ARG A 32 -19.70 -2.99 -12.32
N SER A 33 -18.88 -2.68 -11.32
CA SER A 33 -18.80 -3.44 -10.07
C SER A 33 -19.91 -3.12 -9.06
N GLY A 34 -20.68 -2.04 -9.27
CA GLY A 34 -21.75 -1.60 -8.37
C GLY A 34 -21.25 -0.89 -7.10
N TYR A 35 -19.96 -0.53 -7.04
CA TYR A 35 -19.39 0.13 -5.86
C TYR A 35 -19.48 1.67 -5.91
N GLU A 36 -19.88 2.27 -7.04
CA GLU A 36 -19.93 3.75 -7.20
C GLU A 36 -20.73 4.42 -6.07
N ASP A 37 -21.91 3.88 -5.73
CA ASP A 37 -22.76 4.41 -4.66
C ASP A 37 -22.31 4.00 -3.24
N LEU A 38 -21.30 3.12 -3.13
CA LEU A 38 -20.83 2.53 -1.87
C LEU A 38 -19.54 3.20 -1.33
N VAL A 39 -19.00 4.21 -2.02
CA VAL A 39 -17.80 4.97 -1.60
C VAL A 39 -18.12 6.43 -1.22
N PRO A 40 -18.92 6.68 -0.17
CA PRO A 40 -19.27 8.04 0.27
C PRO A 40 -18.06 8.84 0.77
N ALA A 41 -16.98 8.15 1.16
CA ALA A 41 -15.73 8.75 1.64
C ALA A 41 -14.78 9.19 0.50
N GLY A 42 -15.17 8.96 -0.76
CA GLY A 42 -14.39 9.31 -1.94
C GLY A 42 -13.25 8.34 -2.26
N ILE A 43 -12.36 8.76 -3.14
CA ILE A 43 -11.25 7.95 -3.69
C ILE A 43 -9.92 8.40 -3.08
N VAL A 44 -9.02 7.44 -2.88
CA VAL A 44 -7.64 7.69 -2.45
C VAL A 44 -6.68 7.28 -3.56
N LEU A 45 -5.98 8.24 -4.15
CA LEU A 45 -4.90 7.97 -5.10
C LEU A 45 -3.59 7.75 -4.36
N THR A 46 -2.81 6.75 -4.75
CA THR A 46 -1.51 6.49 -4.15
C THR A 46 -0.53 5.91 -5.16
N GLY A 47 0.71 5.61 -4.74
CA GLY A 47 1.79 5.25 -5.65
C GLY A 47 2.50 6.49 -6.23
N GLY A 48 3.58 6.25 -6.97
CA GLY A 48 4.41 7.36 -7.46
C GLY A 48 3.73 8.25 -8.49
N THR A 49 2.87 7.68 -9.34
CA THR A 49 2.13 8.40 -10.39
C THR A 49 1.08 9.34 -9.80
N ALA A 50 0.50 9.01 -8.64
CA ALA A 50 -0.48 9.85 -7.97
C ALA A 50 0.06 11.23 -7.54
N LYS A 51 1.39 11.44 -7.57
CA LYS A 51 2.02 12.75 -7.31
C LYS A 51 2.04 13.68 -8.53
N MET A 52 1.51 13.25 -9.67
CA MET A 52 1.40 14.10 -10.85
C MET A 52 0.59 15.36 -10.51
N GLU A 53 1.14 16.51 -10.88
CA GLU A 53 0.50 17.81 -10.68
C GLU A 53 -0.82 17.85 -11.46
N GLY A 54 -1.92 18.24 -10.81
CA GLY A 54 -3.25 18.26 -11.43
C GLY A 54 -4.01 16.93 -11.44
N ALA A 55 -3.39 15.82 -11.03
CA ALA A 55 -4.04 14.51 -11.14
C ALA A 55 -5.17 14.30 -10.13
N VAL A 56 -5.12 14.96 -8.97
CA VAL A 56 -6.21 14.88 -7.99
C VAL A 56 -7.40 15.69 -8.50
N GLU A 57 -7.15 16.88 -9.00
CA GLU A 57 -8.15 17.81 -9.54
C GLU A 57 -8.88 17.19 -10.74
N LEU A 58 -8.14 16.61 -11.69
CA LEU A 58 -8.70 15.90 -12.83
C LEU A 58 -9.53 14.68 -12.39
N ALA A 59 -9.06 13.94 -11.38
CA ALA A 59 -9.80 12.82 -10.83
C ALA A 59 -11.12 13.27 -10.17
N GLU A 60 -11.12 14.35 -9.40
CA GLU A 60 -12.35 14.92 -8.82
C GLU A 60 -13.35 15.35 -9.90
N GLU A 61 -12.87 15.96 -10.98
CA GLU A 61 -13.69 16.33 -12.12
C GLU A 61 -14.37 15.11 -12.76
N ILE A 62 -13.60 14.04 -13.02
CA ILE A 62 -14.11 12.83 -13.68
C ILE A 62 -15.03 12.01 -12.75
N PHE A 63 -14.62 11.78 -11.50
CA PHE A 63 -15.36 10.91 -10.59
C PHE A 63 -16.55 11.58 -9.90
N HIS A 64 -16.64 12.92 -9.93
CA HIS A 64 -17.66 13.70 -9.23
C HIS A 64 -17.76 13.39 -7.73
N MET A 65 -16.63 13.05 -7.11
CA MET A 65 -16.53 12.73 -5.69
C MET A 65 -15.18 13.19 -5.14
N PRO A 66 -15.03 13.36 -3.81
CA PRO A 66 -13.78 13.79 -3.23
C PRO A 66 -12.64 12.82 -3.57
N VAL A 67 -11.49 13.34 -4.00
CA VAL A 67 -10.29 12.55 -4.25
C VAL A 67 -9.14 13.13 -3.42
N ARG A 68 -8.33 12.25 -2.82
CA ARG A 68 -7.16 12.69 -2.04
C ARG A 68 -5.92 11.87 -2.34
N LEU A 69 -4.77 12.50 -2.16
CA LEU A 69 -3.48 11.84 -2.22
C LEU A 69 -3.21 11.08 -0.91
N GLY A 70 -3.17 9.75 -1.00
CA GLY A 70 -2.85 8.84 0.11
C GLY A 70 -1.35 8.62 0.26
N VAL A 71 -0.87 8.78 1.50
CA VAL A 71 0.49 8.45 1.93
C VAL A 71 0.44 7.34 2.98
N PRO A 72 1.45 6.45 3.04
CA PRO A 72 1.47 5.44 4.08
C PRO A 72 1.67 6.11 5.44
N HIS A 73 0.97 5.58 6.44
CA HIS A 73 0.99 6.06 7.82
C HIS A 73 1.42 4.92 8.78
N SER A 74 1.58 5.25 10.06
CA SER A 74 1.87 4.28 11.13
C SER A 74 3.26 3.62 11.10
N VAL A 75 4.24 4.27 10.47
CA VAL A 75 5.66 3.84 10.52
C VAL A 75 6.41 4.67 11.57
N ARG A 76 7.05 4.00 12.54
CA ARG A 76 7.90 4.66 13.55
C ARG A 76 9.36 4.69 13.10
N GLY A 77 10.10 5.74 13.48
CA GLY A 77 11.54 5.89 13.24
C GLY A 77 11.92 6.43 11.87
N LEU A 78 11.26 5.98 10.79
CA LEU A 78 11.54 6.41 9.40
C LEU A 78 10.38 7.19 8.76
N SER A 79 9.51 7.81 9.57
CA SER A 79 8.28 8.46 9.13
C SER A 79 8.52 9.50 8.04
N ASP A 80 9.62 10.24 8.11
CA ASP A 80 9.88 11.37 7.20
C ASP A 80 10.25 10.91 5.78
N VAL A 81 10.88 9.74 5.65
CA VAL A 81 11.22 9.17 4.34
C VAL A 81 9.99 8.51 3.73
N VAL A 82 9.26 7.73 4.53
CA VAL A 82 8.17 6.90 4.01
C VAL A 82 6.88 7.67 3.78
N ARG A 83 6.74 8.90 4.30
CA ARG A 83 5.57 9.78 4.07
C ARG A 83 5.53 10.32 2.64
N ASN A 84 5.50 9.40 1.69
CA ASN A 84 5.48 9.63 0.27
C ASN A 84 4.69 8.48 -0.39
N PRO A 85 3.71 8.77 -1.26
CA PRO A 85 2.88 7.74 -1.91
C PRO A 85 3.67 6.67 -2.67
N ILE A 86 4.92 6.98 -3.08
CA ILE A 86 5.83 6.03 -3.73
C ILE A 86 6.06 4.77 -2.86
N TYR A 87 6.00 4.91 -1.53
CA TYR A 87 6.27 3.81 -0.60
C TYR A 87 5.02 3.07 -0.12
N SER A 88 3.81 3.46 -0.58
CA SER A 88 2.56 2.89 -0.08
C SER A 88 2.48 1.38 -0.19
N THR A 89 2.89 0.81 -1.33
CA THR A 89 2.86 -0.64 -1.53
C THR A 89 3.82 -1.36 -0.59
N GLY A 90 5.07 -0.90 -0.51
CA GLY A 90 6.09 -1.53 0.33
C GLY A 90 5.73 -1.48 1.81
N VAL A 91 5.31 -0.32 2.31
CA VAL A 91 4.85 -0.16 3.69
C VAL A 91 3.61 -1.02 3.96
N GLY A 92 2.62 -0.99 3.05
CA GLY A 92 1.39 -1.76 3.19
C GLY A 92 1.63 -3.27 3.30
N LEU A 93 2.55 -3.82 2.49
CA LEU A 93 2.92 -5.24 2.55
C LEU A 93 3.60 -5.61 3.88
N LEU A 94 4.50 -4.77 4.38
CA LEU A 94 5.15 -5.00 5.68
C LEU A 94 4.15 -4.93 6.83
N THR A 95 3.27 -3.92 6.81
CA THR A 95 2.19 -3.80 7.80
C THR A 95 1.25 -5.00 7.75
N TYR A 96 0.88 -5.46 6.55
CA TYR A 96 0.05 -6.66 6.37
C TYR A 96 0.72 -7.91 6.97
N GLY A 97 2.01 -8.12 6.69
CA GLY A 97 2.77 -9.24 7.25
C GLY A 97 2.84 -9.21 8.79
N LEU A 98 3.07 -8.04 9.38
CA LEU A 98 3.08 -7.85 10.84
C LEU A 98 1.71 -8.14 11.47
N LEU A 99 0.63 -7.64 10.86
CA LEU A 99 -0.74 -7.87 11.34
C LEU A 99 -1.08 -9.35 11.30
N LYS A 100 -0.79 -10.03 10.18
CA LYS A 100 -1.04 -11.47 10.04
C LYS A 100 -0.26 -12.31 11.04
N GLN A 101 1.02 -11.98 11.28
CA GLN A 101 1.81 -12.65 12.30
C GLN A 101 1.23 -12.46 13.71
N SER A 102 0.72 -11.26 14.02
CA SER A 102 0.10 -10.99 15.31
C SER A 102 -1.22 -11.74 15.51
N GLU A 103 -2.01 -11.91 14.44
CA GLU A 103 -3.24 -12.69 14.44
C GLU A 103 -2.95 -14.18 14.67
N ASP A 104 -1.98 -14.74 13.95
CA ASP A 104 -1.55 -16.13 14.13
C ASP A 104 -1.05 -16.39 15.57
N LEU A 105 -0.34 -15.43 16.17
CA LEU A 105 0.10 -15.48 17.57
C LEU A 105 -1.07 -15.40 18.56
N ALA A 106 -2.09 -14.58 18.27
CA ALA A 106 -3.29 -14.47 19.10
C ALA A 106 -4.14 -15.75 19.07
N LEU A 107 -4.26 -16.39 17.90
CA LEU A 107 -5.00 -17.65 17.73
C LEU A 107 -4.28 -18.84 18.40
N THR A 108 -2.95 -18.85 18.39
CA THR A 108 -2.13 -19.88 19.07
C THR A 108 -1.97 -19.65 20.57
N GLY A 109 -2.24 -18.43 21.07
CA GLY A 109 -2.21 -18.11 22.50
C GLY A 109 -3.47 -18.51 23.28
N ASN A 110 -4.57 -18.80 22.61
CA ASN A 110 -5.86 -19.11 23.26
C ASN A 110 -6.11 -20.61 23.51
N SER A 111 -5.13 -21.47 23.21
CA SER A 111 -5.20 -22.93 23.42
C SER A 111 -4.49 -23.42 24.69
N ASN A 112 -4.31 -22.56 25.70
CA ASN A 112 -3.84 -22.96 27.03
C ASN A 112 -4.86 -22.57 28.11
N SER A 113 -5.99 -23.26 28.11
CA SER A 113 -6.87 -23.42 29.27
C SER A 113 -7.31 -24.86 29.37
N SER A 114 -6.35 -25.80 29.44
CA SER A 114 -6.50 -27.17 29.96
C SER A 114 -5.13 -27.86 29.99
N SER A 115 -4.62 -28.08 31.21
CA SER A 115 -3.73 -29.19 31.64
C SER A 115 -2.85 -29.90 30.60
N ASN A 116 -1.52 -29.90 30.77
CA ASN A 116 -0.78 -31.00 31.44
C ASN A 116 0.74 -30.75 31.37
N SER A 117 1.44 -31.23 32.39
CA SER A 117 2.89 -31.20 32.59
C SER A 117 3.68 -31.99 31.54
N TYR A 118 4.90 -31.53 31.18
CA TYR A 118 6.17 -32.27 31.01
C TYR A 118 7.14 -31.48 30.09
N GLY A 119 8.34 -31.17 30.60
CA GLY A 119 9.52 -30.83 29.79
C GLY A 119 9.71 -29.36 29.42
N ASP A 120 10.47 -28.65 30.25
CA ASP A 120 11.00 -27.31 29.99
C ASP A 120 12.11 -27.38 28.90
N GLU A 121 11.82 -26.91 27.69
CA GLU A 121 12.83 -26.51 26.72
C GLU A 121 12.63 -25.03 26.38
N PRO A 122 13.65 -24.16 26.55
CA PRO A 122 13.53 -22.75 26.25
C PRO A 122 13.41 -22.54 24.75
N LYS A 123 12.24 -22.06 24.29
CA LYS A 123 12.00 -21.68 22.89
C LYS A 123 13.02 -20.61 22.48
N ALA A 124 14.00 -21.01 21.67
CA ALA A 124 15.09 -20.14 21.25
C ALA A 124 14.59 -18.83 20.59
N PRO A 125 15.24 -17.68 20.86
CA PRO A 125 14.89 -16.40 20.27
C PRO A 125 14.81 -16.48 18.74
N VAL A 126 13.85 -15.76 18.14
CA VAL A 126 13.53 -15.78 16.70
C VAL A 126 14.76 -15.63 15.79
N LEU A 127 15.78 -14.91 16.26
CA LEU A 127 17.06 -14.70 15.58
C LEU A 127 17.85 -16.02 15.35
N GLU A 128 17.80 -16.96 16.28
CA GLU A 128 18.47 -18.26 16.18
C GLU A 128 17.83 -19.14 15.11
N ARG A 129 16.51 -19.06 14.95
CA ARG A 129 15.76 -19.81 13.93
C ARG A 129 16.11 -19.30 12.53
N PHE A 130 16.24 -17.97 12.39
CA PHE A 130 16.69 -17.35 11.14
C PHE A 130 18.12 -17.76 10.80
N LYS A 131 19.04 -17.69 11.78
CA LYS A 131 20.44 -18.12 11.59
C LYS A 131 20.56 -19.59 11.15
N LYS A 132 19.79 -20.49 11.77
CA LYS A 132 19.76 -21.91 11.39
C LYS A 132 19.21 -22.15 9.99
N TRP A 133 18.19 -21.39 9.58
CA TRP A 133 17.63 -21.52 8.24
C TRP A 133 18.60 -21.06 7.16
N VAL A 134 19.30 -19.93 7.38
CA VAL A 134 20.30 -19.43 6.41
C VAL A 134 21.47 -20.41 6.25
N GLN A 135 21.98 -20.97 7.34
CA GLN A 135 23.04 -21.99 7.29
C GLN A 135 22.62 -23.33 6.67
N GLY A 136 21.32 -23.61 6.59
CA GLY A 136 20.80 -24.85 5.99
C GLY A 136 20.56 -24.76 4.49
N ASN A 137 20.36 -23.55 3.96
CA ASN A 137 19.93 -23.31 2.58
C ASN A 137 20.95 -22.58 1.70
N PHE A 138 22.04 -22.06 2.29
CA PHE A 138 23.14 -21.39 1.58
C PHE A 138 24.50 -21.88 2.08
#